data_AF-A0AAF1B214-F1
#
_entry.id   AF-A0AAF1B214-F1
#
_cell.length_a   1.000
_cell.length_b   1.000
_cell.length_c   1.000
_cell.angle_alpha   90.00
_cell.angle_beta   90.00
_cell.angle_gamma   90.00
#
_symmetry.space_group_name_H-M   'P 1'
#
loop_
_entity.id
_entity.type
_entity.pdbx_description
1 polymer ?
#
loop_
_entity_poly.entity_id
_entity_poly.type
_entity_poly.pdbx_seq_one_letter_code
_entity_poly.pdbx_strand_id
1 'polypeptide(L)'
;MRQLKRFNVGEDCPVFDGLYSFCQTYTGGSVGGAVELNHGSCDIAINWAGGLHHAKKCETSGFCYVNDIVLAILELLKVHERVLYVDIDIHHGDGVEELFYTTDRVMTVSFHKFGDYFPGTGDVRDIGHGTGKYYSLNVPLDDGIDDESYQSLFKPIMGKVMEVYRPGAVILQCGADSLSGDRLGCFNLSIKGHAECVRYMRSFNVPLLLLGGGGYTISNVARCWCYETGVALGTEIEDKMPQHEYYEYFGPDYTLHVAPSNMENKNSRTILDDIRAKLLNDLSKLQHAPSVPFQERPPDTALPEADEDQYNDNERRDRQHIFLYRIPLYGRVKRELLKPELKDVDNVRGGVDMDATCTEAAVTKVTVYHSENDVVYQAKSSMDEPNGSEQGNVKKPSEGHANIIL
;
A
#
# COMPACT_ATOMS: atom_id res chain seq x y z
N MET A 1 -18.33 31.78 10.58
CA MET A 1 -19.60 31.03 10.72
C MET A 1 -20.15 30.46 9.41
N ARG A 2 -20.56 31.26 8.41
CA ARG A 2 -21.19 30.71 7.17
C ARG A 2 -20.29 29.77 6.36
N GLN A 3 -18.99 30.07 6.25
CA GLN A 3 -18.03 29.20 5.55
C GLN A 3 -17.75 27.91 6.31
N LEU A 4 -17.54 27.99 7.63
CA LEU A 4 -17.32 26.80 8.48
C LEU A 4 -18.46 25.79 8.33
N LYS A 5 -19.72 26.24 8.41
CA LYS A 5 -20.89 25.38 8.17
C LYS A 5 -20.95 24.85 6.74
N ARG A 6 -20.56 25.65 5.74
CA ARG A 6 -20.56 25.22 4.33
C ARG A 6 -19.53 24.12 4.05
N PHE A 7 -18.38 24.17 4.71
CA PHE A 7 -17.28 23.23 4.51
C PHE A 7 -17.23 22.13 5.57
N ASN A 8 -18.28 22.01 6.39
CA ASN A 8 -18.39 21.04 7.48
C ASN A 8 -17.24 21.07 8.51
N VAL A 9 -16.68 22.26 8.75
CA VAL A 9 -15.64 22.50 9.76
C VAL A 9 -16.32 22.89 11.07
N GLY A 10 -16.11 22.12 12.13
CA GLY A 10 -16.87 22.24 13.38
C GLY A 10 -16.50 21.20 14.42
N GLU A 11 -17.44 20.33 14.78
CA GLU A 11 -17.32 19.35 15.87
C GLU A 11 -16.27 18.28 15.54
N ASP A 12 -16.54 17.44 14.54
CA ASP A 12 -15.63 16.36 14.16
C ASP A 12 -14.41 16.86 13.37
N CYS A 13 -14.51 18.02 12.72
CA CYS A 13 -13.40 18.63 11.98
C CYS A 13 -13.07 20.00 12.59
N PRO A 14 -12.37 20.06 13.76
CA PRO A 14 -12.12 21.30 14.48
C PRO A 14 -11.10 22.21 13.76
N VAL A 15 -11.19 23.51 14.04
CA VAL A 15 -10.12 24.44 13.71
C VAL A 15 -9.05 24.38 14.81
N PHE A 16 -7.79 24.20 14.42
CA PHE A 16 -6.65 24.22 15.33
C PHE A 16 -5.46 24.95 14.70
N ASP A 17 -4.54 25.43 15.55
CA ASP A 17 -3.34 26.12 15.11
C ASP A 17 -2.44 25.19 14.28
N GLY A 18 -2.04 25.63 13.09
CA GLY A 18 -1.25 24.82 12.17
C GLY A 18 -2.06 23.88 11.27
N LEU A 19 -3.39 23.93 11.28
CA LEU A 19 -4.25 23.07 10.45
C LEU A 19 -3.83 23.01 8.96
N TYR A 20 -3.51 24.16 8.36
CA TYR A 20 -3.10 24.17 6.94
C TYR A 20 -1.74 23.50 6.72
N SER A 21 -0.76 23.76 7.59
CA SER A 21 0.55 23.11 7.54
C SER A 21 0.44 21.60 7.76
N PHE A 22 -0.40 21.17 8.71
CA PHE A 22 -0.76 19.76 8.90
C PHE A 22 -1.27 19.15 7.58
N CYS A 23 -2.20 19.83 6.90
CA CYS A 23 -2.69 19.40 5.58
C CYS A 23 -1.61 19.32 4.51
N GLN A 24 -0.73 20.31 4.45
CA GLN A 24 0.37 20.33 3.49
C GLN A 24 1.35 19.17 3.71
N THR A 25 1.69 18.85 4.96
CA THR A 25 2.66 17.82 5.28
C THR A 25 2.20 16.44 4.82
N TYR A 26 1.02 15.98 5.26
CA TYR A 26 0.56 14.64 4.87
C TYR A 26 0.24 14.56 3.38
N THR A 27 -0.28 15.64 2.78
CA THR A 27 -0.57 15.67 1.34
C THR A 27 0.71 15.63 0.51
N GLY A 28 1.73 16.38 0.95
CA GLY A 28 3.04 16.42 0.32
C GLY A 28 3.71 15.05 0.30
N GLY A 29 3.66 14.30 1.41
CA GLY A 29 4.19 12.94 1.49
C GLY A 29 3.53 11.97 0.51
N SER A 30 2.19 11.98 0.42
CA SER A 30 1.45 11.08 -0.47
C SER A 30 1.68 11.41 -1.94
N VAL A 31 1.67 12.69 -2.31
CA VAL A 31 1.96 13.14 -3.69
C VAL A 31 3.43 12.88 -4.03
N GLY A 32 4.37 13.17 -3.12
CA GLY A 32 5.79 12.88 -3.31
C GLY A 32 6.06 11.39 -3.55
N GLY A 33 5.45 10.52 -2.74
CA GLY A 33 5.53 9.07 -2.93
C GLY A 33 4.98 8.62 -4.29
N ALA A 34 3.87 9.19 -4.74
CA ALA A 34 3.33 8.91 -6.07
C ALA A 34 4.27 9.38 -7.21
N VAL A 35 4.96 10.51 -7.06
CA VAL A 35 5.96 10.99 -8.03
C VAL A 35 7.14 10.02 -8.11
N GLU A 36 7.69 9.57 -6.97
CA GLU A 36 8.82 8.62 -6.98
C GLU A 36 8.44 7.27 -7.60
N LEU A 37 7.22 6.77 -7.34
CA LEU A 37 6.69 5.56 -7.98
C LEU A 37 6.54 5.73 -9.50
N ASN A 38 5.98 6.86 -9.95
CA ASN A 38 5.87 7.19 -11.38
C ASN A 38 7.23 7.25 -12.08
N HIS A 39 8.28 7.70 -11.37
CA HIS A 39 9.64 7.80 -11.89
C HIS A 39 10.42 6.47 -11.81
N GLY A 40 9.87 5.46 -11.14
CA GLY A 40 10.55 4.18 -10.92
C GLY A 40 11.75 4.28 -9.98
N SER A 41 11.79 5.32 -9.13
CA SER A 41 12.86 5.53 -8.16
C SER A 41 12.77 4.53 -6.99
N CYS A 42 11.55 4.13 -6.63
CA CYS A 42 11.24 3.15 -5.61
C CYS A 42 10.15 2.16 -6.09
N ASP A 43 10.08 1.00 -5.44
CA ASP A 43 9.03 0.01 -5.66
C ASP A 43 7.86 0.20 -4.67
N ILE A 44 8.20 0.64 -3.45
CA ILE A 44 7.26 0.94 -2.37
C ILE A 44 7.56 2.34 -1.82
N ALA A 45 6.51 3.16 -1.67
CA ALA A 45 6.55 4.41 -0.94
C ALA A 45 5.64 4.31 0.30
N ILE A 46 6.03 4.91 1.41
CA ILE A 46 5.29 4.87 2.68
C ILE A 46 5.08 6.29 3.21
N ASN A 47 3.83 6.64 3.53
CA ASN A 47 3.49 7.87 4.23
C ASN A 47 2.40 7.60 5.29
N TRP A 48 2.84 7.32 6.52
CA TRP A 48 1.92 7.04 7.63
C TRP A 48 1.12 8.26 8.10
N ALA A 49 1.55 9.48 7.76
CA ALA A 49 0.79 10.69 8.07
C ALA A 49 -0.43 10.90 7.15
N GLY A 50 -0.44 10.26 5.97
CA GLY A 50 -1.52 10.33 4.99
C GLY A 50 -2.62 9.29 5.21
N GLY A 51 -3.45 9.09 4.19
CA GLY A 51 -4.55 8.12 4.26
C GLY A 51 -5.89 8.72 4.73
N LEU A 52 -6.08 10.04 4.57
CA LEU A 52 -7.26 10.75 5.06
C LEU A 52 -8.43 10.62 4.06
N HIS A 53 -9.06 9.45 4.07
CA HIS A 53 -9.98 8.99 3.03
C HIS A 53 -11.39 9.63 3.04
N HIS A 54 -11.81 10.31 4.12
CA HIS A 54 -13.16 10.87 4.24
C HIS A 54 -13.33 12.25 3.62
N ALA A 55 -12.23 12.97 3.39
CA ALA A 55 -12.29 14.33 2.86
C ALA A 55 -12.97 14.35 1.47
N LYS A 56 -13.90 15.27 1.29
CA LYS A 56 -14.68 15.42 0.05
C LYS A 56 -14.12 16.53 -0.82
N LYS A 57 -14.63 16.66 -2.04
CA LYS A 57 -14.21 17.71 -2.98
C LYS A 57 -14.42 19.14 -2.43
N CYS A 58 -15.49 19.34 -1.66
CA CYS A 58 -15.96 20.66 -1.24
C CYS A 58 -16.33 20.75 0.25
N GLU A 59 -15.94 19.77 1.08
CA GLU A 59 -16.19 19.76 2.53
C GLU A 59 -15.27 18.78 3.26
N THR A 60 -15.08 19.00 4.56
CA THR A 60 -14.35 18.12 5.46
C THR A 60 -15.28 17.06 6.05
N SER A 61 -14.75 15.90 6.42
CA SER A 61 -15.56 14.83 7.01
C SER A 61 -14.67 13.87 7.79
N GLY A 62 -15.15 13.31 8.90
CA GLY A 62 -14.46 12.25 9.66
C GLY A 62 -12.98 12.56 9.94
N PHE A 63 -12.70 13.71 10.58
CA PHE A 63 -11.33 14.19 10.86
C PHE A 63 -10.47 14.55 9.63
N CYS A 64 -10.99 14.40 8.41
CA CYS A 64 -10.25 14.59 7.16
C CYS A 64 -10.55 15.94 6.48
N TYR A 65 -9.51 16.67 6.10
CA TYR A 65 -9.60 18.02 5.52
C TYR A 65 -9.25 18.08 4.04
N VAL A 66 -8.14 17.43 3.65
CA VAL A 66 -7.69 17.29 2.26
C VAL A 66 -7.54 15.79 2.00
N ASN A 67 -8.06 15.34 0.87
CA ASN A 67 -7.95 13.94 0.48
C ASN A 67 -6.62 13.74 -0.27
N ASP A 68 -5.57 13.39 0.48
CA ASP A 68 -4.22 13.16 -0.05
C ASP A 68 -4.16 11.93 -0.96
N ILE A 69 -4.98 10.92 -0.67
CA ILE A 69 -5.11 9.69 -1.46
C ILE A 69 -5.56 10.02 -2.87
N VAL A 70 -6.62 10.82 -3.00
CA VAL A 70 -7.13 11.31 -4.29
C VAL A 70 -6.04 11.99 -5.10
N LEU A 71 -5.26 12.85 -4.45
CA LEU A 71 -4.20 13.61 -5.12
C LEU A 71 -3.06 12.69 -5.57
N ALA A 72 -2.69 11.71 -4.75
CA ALA A 72 -1.73 10.67 -5.11
C ALA A 72 -2.22 9.79 -6.29
N ILE A 73 -3.50 9.40 -6.30
CA ILE A 73 -4.10 8.66 -7.44
C ILE A 73 -4.03 9.48 -8.71
N LEU A 74 -4.39 10.77 -8.66
CA LEU A 74 -4.31 11.66 -9.82
C LEU A 74 -2.88 11.79 -10.36
N GLU A 75 -1.88 11.80 -9.47
CA GLU A 75 -0.47 11.77 -9.86
C GLU A 75 -0.11 10.43 -10.54
N LEU A 76 -0.44 9.29 -9.93
CA LEU A 76 -0.20 7.96 -10.51
C LEU A 76 -0.86 7.78 -11.89
N LEU A 77 -2.05 8.35 -12.09
CA LEU A 77 -2.78 8.30 -13.36
C LEU A 77 -2.08 9.06 -14.50
N LYS A 78 -1.02 9.83 -14.25
CA LYS A 78 -0.16 10.38 -15.31
C LYS A 78 0.66 9.28 -15.99
N VAL A 79 1.09 8.24 -15.29
CA VAL A 79 1.91 7.16 -15.87
C VAL A 79 1.10 5.87 -16.04
N HIS A 80 0.25 5.56 -15.07
CA HIS A 80 -0.49 4.30 -15.01
C HIS A 80 -1.89 4.45 -15.62
N GLU A 81 -2.24 3.54 -16.52
CA GLU A 81 -3.59 3.51 -17.13
C GLU A 81 -4.68 3.24 -16.10
N ARG A 82 -4.37 2.36 -15.13
CA ARG A 82 -5.27 1.85 -14.10
C ARG A 82 -4.57 1.88 -12.74
N VAL A 83 -5.21 2.46 -11.74
CA VAL A 83 -4.72 2.52 -10.36
C VAL A 83 -5.71 1.80 -9.47
N LEU A 84 -5.23 0.89 -8.61
CA LEU A 84 -6.06 0.21 -7.63
C LEU A 84 -5.91 0.90 -6.28
N TYR A 85 -7.04 1.25 -5.67
CA TYR A 85 -7.11 1.71 -4.29
C TYR A 85 -7.71 0.60 -3.41
N VAL A 86 -7.00 0.24 -2.35
CA VAL A 86 -7.42 -0.76 -1.37
C VAL A 86 -7.46 -0.09 0.00
N ASP A 87 -8.54 -0.31 0.73
CA ASP A 87 -8.81 0.33 2.01
C ASP A 87 -9.16 -0.73 3.06
N ILE A 88 -8.35 -0.79 4.13
CA ILE A 88 -8.51 -1.70 5.26
C ILE A 88 -8.79 -0.96 6.59
N ASP A 89 -9.11 0.34 6.52
CA ASP A 89 -9.70 1.09 7.63
C ASP A 89 -11.05 0.48 8.01
N ILE A 90 -11.45 0.60 9.29
CA ILE A 90 -12.77 0.10 9.68
C ILE A 90 -13.91 0.91 9.07
N HIS A 91 -13.67 2.16 8.69
CA HIS A 91 -14.64 3.02 8.04
C HIS A 91 -14.58 2.87 6.52
N HIS A 92 -15.74 3.01 5.86
CA HIS A 92 -15.78 3.03 4.40
C HIS A 92 -14.99 4.22 3.83
N GLY A 93 -14.09 3.95 2.88
CA GLY A 93 -13.28 4.93 2.13
C GLY A 93 -14.07 5.82 1.16
N ASP A 94 -15.10 6.45 1.68
CA ASP A 94 -16.18 7.09 0.94
C ASP A 94 -15.75 8.33 0.14
N GLY A 95 -14.76 9.10 0.59
CA GLY A 95 -14.25 10.26 -0.15
C GLY A 95 -13.47 9.86 -1.40
N VAL A 96 -12.72 8.76 -1.32
CA VAL A 96 -11.99 8.21 -2.48
C VAL A 96 -12.96 7.56 -3.45
N GLU A 97 -13.90 6.74 -2.94
CA GLU A 97 -14.94 6.12 -3.77
C GLU A 97 -15.78 7.15 -4.51
N GLU A 98 -16.28 8.20 -3.83
CA GLU A 98 -17.12 9.23 -4.45
C GLU A 98 -16.44 9.88 -5.66
N LEU A 99 -15.14 10.19 -5.54
CA LEU A 99 -14.44 10.91 -6.59
C LEU A 99 -14.23 10.07 -7.85
N PHE A 100 -14.02 8.77 -7.68
CA PHE A 100 -13.75 7.84 -8.78
C PHE A 100 -14.96 6.99 -9.19
N TYR A 101 -16.12 7.23 -8.59
CA TYR A 101 -17.36 6.44 -8.77
C TYR A 101 -17.83 6.27 -10.22
N THR A 102 -17.36 7.13 -11.12
CA THR A 102 -17.77 7.15 -12.54
C THR A 102 -16.64 6.85 -13.52
N THR A 103 -15.46 6.40 -13.07
CA THR A 103 -14.34 6.02 -13.95
C THR A 103 -13.97 4.56 -13.79
N ASP A 104 -13.46 3.95 -14.88
CA ASP A 104 -12.85 2.63 -14.92
C ASP A 104 -11.32 2.67 -14.74
N ARG A 105 -10.71 3.87 -14.74
CA ARG A 105 -9.26 4.06 -14.55
C ARG A 105 -8.83 3.92 -13.11
N VAL A 106 -9.76 3.93 -12.16
CA VAL A 106 -9.50 3.68 -10.75
C VAL A 106 -10.51 2.66 -10.25
N MET A 107 -10.02 1.61 -9.59
CA MET A 107 -10.87 0.67 -8.87
C MET A 107 -10.71 0.91 -7.37
N THR A 108 -11.82 1.06 -6.65
CA THR A 108 -11.84 1.18 -5.19
C THR A 108 -12.31 -0.13 -4.57
N VAL A 109 -11.58 -0.65 -3.58
CA VAL A 109 -11.96 -1.83 -2.82
C VAL A 109 -11.84 -1.52 -1.34
N SER A 110 -12.96 -1.55 -0.60
CA SER A 110 -13.00 -1.20 0.82
C SER A 110 -13.61 -2.32 1.66
N PHE A 111 -12.95 -2.65 2.76
CA PHE A 111 -13.38 -3.63 3.75
C PHE A 111 -13.68 -2.91 5.07
N HIS A 112 -14.95 -2.81 5.45
CA HIS A 112 -15.34 -1.88 6.51
C HIS A 112 -16.54 -2.39 7.29
N LYS A 113 -16.73 -1.84 8.50
CA LYS A 113 -17.96 -2.04 9.24
C LYS A 113 -19.12 -1.35 8.53
N PHE A 114 -20.25 -2.04 8.42
CA PHE A 114 -21.46 -1.50 7.82
C PHE A 114 -22.69 -1.76 8.71
N GLY A 115 -23.65 -0.85 8.66
CA GLY A 115 -24.85 -0.86 9.52
C GLY A 115 -24.66 -0.03 10.80
N ASP A 116 -25.49 1.02 10.93
CA ASP A 116 -25.47 2.03 12.00
C ASP A 116 -24.03 2.45 12.41
N TYR A 117 -23.23 2.79 11.41
CA TYR A 117 -21.82 3.16 11.57
C TYR A 117 -21.44 4.26 10.58
N PHE A 118 -20.48 5.12 10.97
CA PHE A 118 -19.96 6.16 10.10
C PHE A 118 -19.16 5.52 8.94
N PRO A 119 -19.22 6.03 7.69
CA PRO A 119 -19.97 7.21 7.21
C PRO A 119 -21.40 6.90 6.72
N GLY A 120 -21.87 5.66 6.85
CA GLY A 120 -23.21 5.23 6.41
C GLY A 120 -23.34 4.90 4.91
N THR A 121 -22.22 4.83 4.19
CA THR A 121 -22.11 4.39 2.79
C THR A 121 -21.30 3.10 2.71
N GLY A 122 -21.15 2.50 1.52
CA GLY A 122 -20.38 1.27 1.33
C GLY A 122 -21.23 0.00 1.41
N ASP A 123 -22.51 0.08 1.02
CA ASP A 123 -23.32 -1.13 0.91
C ASP A 123 -22.73 -2.04 -0.18
N VAL A 124 -22.88 -3.36 -0.05
CA VAL A 124 -22.44 -4.32 -1.09
C VAL A 124 -23.07 -4.05 -2.47
N ARG A 125 -24.17 -3.27 -2.53
CA ARG A 125 -24.85 -2.84 -3.76
C ARG A 125 -24.26 -1.56 -4.37
N ASP A 126 -23.42 -0.83 -3.64
CA ASP A 126 -22.71 0.35 -4.13
C ASP A 126 -21.54 -0.14 -5.00
N ILE A 127 -21.76 -0.15 -6.31
CA ILE A 127 -20.88 -0.78 -7.30
C ILE A 127 -20.36 0.21 -8.34
N GLY A 128 -20.42 1.52 -8.09
CA GLY A 128 -20.09 2.54 -9.08
C GLY A 128 -21.21 2.83 -10.07
N HIS A 129 -21.00 3.83 -10.93
CA HIS A 129 -21.98 4.33 -11.89
C HIS A 129 -21.39 4.60 -13.28
N GLY A 130 -22.21 4.47 -14.32
CA GLY A 130 -21.78 4.73 -15.71
C GLY A 130 -20.59 3.85 -16.09
N THR A 131 -19.50 4.48 -16.55
CA THR A 131 -18.23 3.82 -16.87
C THR A 131 -17.53 3.21 -15.65
N GLY A 132 -17.76 3.74 -14.45
CA GLY A 132 -17.21 3.20 -13.20
C GLY A 132 -18.03 2.04 -12.61
N LYS A 133 -19.09 1.58 -13.28
CA LYS A 133 -19.88 0.44 -12.79
C LYS A 133 -19.03 -0.84 -12.76
N TYR A 134 -19.07 -1.53 -11.63
CA TYR A 134 -18.23 -2.67 -11.22
C TYR A 134 -16.77 -2.32 -10.87
N TYR A 135 -16.41 -1.03 -10.78
CA TYR A 135 -15.09 -0.56 -10.35
C TYR A 135 -15.07 -0.04 -8.90
N SER A 136 -16.19 -0.12 -8.19
CA SER A 136 -16.27 0.05 -6.74
C SER A 136 -16.72 -1.26 -6.12
N LEU A 137 -15.91 -1.82 -5.21
CA LEU A 137 -16.21 -3.07 -4.51
C LEU A 137 -16.22 -2.81 -3.00
N ASN A 138 -17.38 -3.01 -2.40
CA ASN A 138 -17.58 -2.80 -0.98
C ASN A 138 -17.81 -4.13 -0.27
N VAL A 139 -17.03 -4.35 0.79
CA VAL A 139 -17.10 -5.54 1.65
C VAL A 139 -17.65 -5.11 3.02
N PRO A 140 -18.99 -5.02 3.18
CA PRO A 140 -19.61 -4.63 4.43
C PRO A 140 -19.51 -5.77 5.46
N LEU A 141 -19.05 -5.44 6.67
CA LEU A 141 -18.80 -6.40 7.75
C LEU A 141 -19.51 -5.99 9.03
N ASP A 142 -19.78 -6.96 9.89
CA ASP A 142 -20.28 -6.78 11.25
C ASP A 142 -19.14 -6.78 12.28
N ASP A 143 -19.48 -6.50 13.54
CA ASP A 143 -18.52 -6.41 14.64
C ASP A 143 -17.71 -7.71 14.84
N GLY A 144 -16.49 -7.55 15.37
CA GLY A 144 -15.70 -8.64 15.91
C GLY A 144 -15.07 -9.57 14.87
N ILE A 145 -14.97 -9.16 13.61
CA ILE A 145 -14.26 -9.95 12.59
C ILE A 145 -12.84 -10.27 13.07
N ASP A 146 -12.45 -11.54 12.96
CA ASP A 146 -11.14 -12.05 13.33
C ASP A 146 -10.22 -12.21 12.11
N ASP A 147 -8.92 -12.44 12.36
CA ASP A 147 -7.89 -12.59 11.33
C ASP A 147 -8.24 -13.65 10.29
N GLU A 148 -8.72 -14.83 10.72
CA GLU A 148 -9.02 -15.95 9.84
C GLU A 148 -10.18 -15.63 8.90
N SER A 149 -11.25 -15.05 9.44
CA SER A 149 -12.43 -14.62 8.71
C SER A 149 -12.12 -13.51 7.72
N TYR A 150 -11.35 -12.50 8.15
CA TYR A 150 -10.93 -11.39 7.31
C TYR A 150 -10.08 -11.88 6.12
N GLN A 151 -9.09 -12.75 6.38
CA GLN A 151 -8.24 -13.29 5.33
C GLN A 151 -8.98 -14.23 4.37
N SER A 152 -10.05 -14.90 4.83
CA SER A 152 -10.93 -15.72 3.98
C SER A 152 -11.71 -14.92 2.92
N LEU A 153 -11.83 -13.60 3.12
CA LEU A 153 -12.40 -12.64 2.18
C LEU A 153 -11.31 -11.93 1.39
N PHE A 154 -10.34 -11.34 2.10
CA PHE A 154 -9.34 -10.44 1.53
C PHE A 154 -8.56 -11.11 0.40
N LYS A 155 -7.95 -12.29 0.66
CA LYS A 155 -7.10 -12.95 -0.34
C LYS A 155 -7.87 -13.37 -1.60
N PRO A 156 -9.02 -14.07 -1.52
CA PRO A 156 -9.77 -14.42 -2.73
C PRO A 156 -10.26 -13.21 -3.54
N ILE A 157 -10.78 -12.18 -2.86
CA ILE A 157 -11.29 -10.97 -3.52
C ILE A 157 -10.14 -10.23 -4.19
N MET A 158 -9.08 -9.92 -3.44
CA MET A 158 -7.93 -9.16 -3.96
C MET A 158 -7.16 -9.93 -5.02
N GLY A 159 -7.03 -11.25 -4.89
CA GLY A 159 -6.46 -12.10 -5.94
C GLY A 159 -7.24 -11.97 -7.25
N LYS A 160 -8.58 -11.98 -7.19
CA LYS A 160 -9.42 -11.82 -8.39
C LYS A 160 -9.40 -10.39 -8.94
N VAL A 161 -9.35 -9.38 -8.08
CA VAL A 161 -9.16 -7.97 -8.47
C VAL A 161 -7.87 -7.82 -9.26
N MET A 162 -6.74 -8.30 -8.75
CA MET A 162 -5.45 -8.21 -9.43
C MET A 162 -5.45 -8.97 -10.77
N GLU A 163 -6.10 -10.13 -10.82
CA GLU A 163 -6.25 -10.93 -12.05
C GLU A 163 -7.02 -10.18 -13.14
N VAL A 164 -8.16 -9.56 -12.79
CA VAL A 164 -9.11 -8.97 -13.74
C VAL A 164 -8.76 -7.53 -14.09
N TYR A 165 -8.47 -6.71 -13.07
CA TYR A 165 -8.27 -5.27 -13.22
C TYR A 165 -6.86 -4.94 -13.72
N ARG A 166 -5.84 -5.75 -13.34
CA ARG A 166 -4.44 -5.57 -13.73
C ARG A 166 -3.95 -4.12 -13.57
N PRO A 167 -3.95 -3.59 -12.32
CA PRO A 167 -3.51 -2.22 -12.07
C PRO A 167 -2.03 -2.06 -12.38
N GLY A 168 -1.65 -0.84 -12.78
CA GLY A 168 -0.25 -0.46 -12.96
C GLY A 168 0.41 0.07 -11.68
N ALA A 169 -0.39 0.52 -10.72
CA ALA A 169 0.02 0.95 -9.39
C ALA A 169 -1.09 0.66 -8.38
N VAL A 170 -0.71 0.46 -7.12
CA VAL A 170 -1.61 0.20 -5.99
C VAL A 170 -1.38 1.25 -4.92
N ILE A 171 -2.46 1.77 -4.34
CA ILE A 171 -2.43 2.46 -3.06
C ILE A 171 -3.16 1.58 -2.05
N LEU A 172 -2.52 1.29 -0.92
CA LEU A 172 -3.11 0.59 0.21
C LEU A 172 -3.16 1.56 1.40
N GLN A 173 -4.36 1.96 1.78
CA GLN A 173 -4.62 2.69 3.02
C GLN A 173 -4.65 1.67 4.16
N CYS A 174 -3.84 1.88 5.19
CA CYS A 174 -3.65 0.95 6.31
C CYS A 174 -4.24 1.51 7.61
N GLY A 175 -5.51 1.90 7.60
CA GLY A 175 -6.24 2.37 8.78
C GLY A 175 -6.20 1.36 9.92
N ALA A 176 -5.56 1.74 11.02
CA ALA A 176 -5.27 0.88 12.17
C ALA A 176 -6.42 0.83 13.19
N ASP A 177 -7.54 1.50 12.94
CA ASP A 177 -8.76 1.41 13.75
C ASP A 177 -9.57 0.12 13.51
N SER A 178 -9.21 -0.67 12.51
CA SER A 178 -9.68 -2.04 12.31
C SER A 178 -9.05 -3.05 13.29
N LEU A 179 -8.07 -2.62 14.09
CA LEU A 179 -7.41 -3.47 15.09
C LEU A 179 -8.28 -3.74 16.32
N SER A 180 -8.05 -4.90 16.94
CA SER A 180 -8.61 -5.24 18.24
C SER A 180 -8.24 -4.21 19.31
N GLY A 181 -9.24 -3.77 20.07
CA GLY A 181 -9.05 -2.85 21.19
C GLY A 181 -8.84 -1.39 20.77
N ASP A 182 -9.19 -1.04 19.54
CA ASP A 182 -9.31 0.36 19.14
C ASP A 182 -10.39 1.10 19.97
N ARG A 183 -10.28 2.43 20.10
CA ARG A 183 -11.23 3.23 20.90
C ARG A 183 -12.55 3.49 20.18
N LEU A 184 -12.56 3.54 18.86
CA LEU A 184 -13.73 3.80 18.02
C LEU A 184 -14.12 2.57 17.19
N GLY A 185 -13.13 1.79 16.77
CA GLY A 185 -13.32 0.57 16.02
C GLY A 185 -13.85 -0.58 16.87
N CYS A 186 -14.55 -1.50 16.21
CA CYS A 186 -15.13 -2.69 16.84
C CYS A 186 -14.88 -3.98 16.03
N PHE A 187 -13.75 -4.03 15.34
CA PHE A 187 -13.19 -5.27 14.80
C PHE A 187 -12.27 -5.93 15.82
N ASN A 188 -11.79 -7.15 15.50
CA ASN A 188 -10.94 -7.94 16.38
C ASN A 188 -9.66 -8.42 15.67
N LEU A 189 -9.11 -7.61 14.76
CA LEU A 189 -7.90 -7.96 14.03
C LEU A 189 -6.65 -7.82 14.91
N SER A 190 -5.73 -8.77 14.75
CA SER A 190 -4.38 -8.63 15.29
C SER A 190 -3.50 -7.81 14.33
N ILE A 191 -2.38 -7.31 14.84
CA ILE A 191 -1.35 -6.66 14.01
C ILE A 191 -0.83 -7.61 12.91
N LYS A 192 -0.76 -8.92 13.18
CA LYS A 192 -0.35 -9.91 12.18
C LYS A 192 -1.41 -10.10 11.11
N GLY A 193 -2.68 -10.16 11.50
CA GLY A 193 -3.81 -10.27 10.59
C GLY A 193 -3.95 -9.06 9.68
N HIS A 194 -3.76 -7.85 10.24
CA HIS A 194 -3.75 -6.59 9.49
C HIS A 194 -2.59 -6.54 8.50
N ALA A 195 -1.35 -6.76 8.97
CA ALA A 195 -0.16 -6.74 8.13
C ALA A 195 -0.08 -7.88 7.10
N GLU A 196 -0.89 -8.93 7.24
CA GLU A 196 -1.04 -9.95 6.20
C GLU A 196 -1.68 -9.39 4.93
N CYS A 197 -2.50 -8.33 5.04
CA CYS A 197 -3.01 -7.59 3.89
C CYS A 197 -1.88 -6.91 3.12
N VAL A 198 -0.98 -6.21 3.84
CA VAL A 198 0.22 -5.58 3.26
C VAL A 198 1.12 -6.64 2.61
N ARG A 199 1.38 -7.76 3.29
CA ARG A 199 2.20 -8.86 2.76
C ARG A 199 1.62 -9.45 1.48
N TYR A 200 0.30 -9.66 1.45
CA TYR A 200 -0.39 -10.19 0.29
C TYR A 200 -0.33 -9.20 -0.89
N MET A 201 -0.61 -7.92 -0.66
CA MET A 201 -0.54 -6.90 -1.72
C MET A 201 0.89 -6.70 -2.24
N ARG A 202 1.89 -6.71 -1.36
CA ARG A 202 3.32 -6.67 -1.72
C ARG A 202 3.71 -7.83 -2.65
N SER A 203 3.12 -9.01 -2.47
CA SER A 203 3.47 -10.21 -3.25
C SER A 203 3.19 -10.10 -4.76
N PHE A 204 2.35 -9.15 -5.18
CA PHE A 204 2.03 -8.94 -6.59
C PHE A 204 3.11 -8.15 -7.35
N ASN A 205 4.09 -7.56 -6.68
CA ASN A 205 5.21 -6.81 -7.28
C ASN A 205 4.74 -5.70 -8.25
N VAL A 206 3.74 -4.92 -7.83
CA VAL A 206 3.24 -3.72 -8.51
C VAL A 206 3.64 -2.50 -7.65
N PRO A 207 4.02 -1.34 -8.25
CA PRO A 207 4.30 -0.12 -7.50
C PRO A 207 3.26 0.13 -6.42
N LEU A 208 3.70 0.27 -5.16
CA LEU A 208 2.83 0.25 -3.99
C LEU A 208 3.06 1.49 -3.12
N LEU A 209 2.01 2.28 -2.92
CA LEU A 209 1.99 3.35 -1.93
C LEU A 209 1.23 2.88 -0.68
N LEU A 210 1.92 2.80 0.45
CA LEU A 210 1.32 2.52 1.77
C LEU A 210 1.02 3.84 2.47
N LEU A 211 -0.22 4.00 2.93
CA LEU A 211 -0.67 5.16 3.67
C LEU A 211 -1.17 4.76 5.06
N GLY A 212 -1.23 5.73 5.97
CA GLY A 212 -1.87 5.55 7.28
C GLY A 212 -3.40 5.51 7.18
N GLY A 213 -4.06 6.17 8.13
CA GLY A 213 -5.52 6.17 8.24
C GLY A 213 -6.01 6.43 9.65
N GLY A 214 -7.19 5.93 9.98
CA GLY A 214 -7.71 5.91 11.34
C GLY A 214 -6.85 5.08 12.30
N GLY A 215 -7.11 5.22 13.61
CA GLY A 215 -6.38 4.51 14.66
C GLY A 215 -6.32 5.32 15.95
N TYR A 216 -7.05 4.88 16.97
CA TYR A 216 -7.37 5.70 18.14
C TYR A 216 -6.85 5.10 19.45
N THR A 217 -6.42 3.84 19.44
CA THR A 217 -5.50 3.27 20.44
C THR A 217 -4.06 3.45 19.96
N ILE A 218 -3.48 4.63 20.21
CA ILE A 218 -2.20 5.09 19.62
C ILE A 218 -1.01 4.13 19.79
N SER A 219 -0.94 3.37 20.88
CA SER A 219 0.12 2.38 21.08
C SER A 219 -0.01 1.19 20.12
N ASN A 220 -1.23 0.81 19.76
CA ASN A 220 -1.47 -0.23 18.74
C ASN A 220 -1.23 0.30 17.33
N VAL A 221 -1.53 1.57 17.07
CA VAL A 221 -1.18 2.24 15.80
C VAL A 221 0.34 2.20 15.57
N ALA A 222 1.12 2.62 16.56
CA ALA A 222 2.58 2.60 16.48
C ALA A 222 3.13 1.18 16.26
N ARG A 223 2.59 0.17 16.96
CA ARG A 223 2.95 -1.24 16.75
C ARG A 223 2.61 -1.71 15.34
N CYS A 224 1.42 -1.37 14.84
CA CYS A 224 0.91 -1.82 13.55
C CYS A 224 1.78 -1.29 12.41
N TRP A 225 1.92 0.03 12.29
CA TRP A 225 2.67 0.64 11.19
C TRP A 225 4.18 0.35 11.27
N CYS A 226 4.73 0.16 12.47
CA CYS A 226 6.09 -0.36 12.64
C CYS A 226 6.23 -1.77 12.04
N TYR A 227 5.34 -2.68 12.40
CA TYR A 227 5.36 -4.05 11.88
C TYR A 227 5.14 -4.09 10.35
N GLU A 228 4.21 -3.29 9.83
CA GLU A 228 3.93 -3.18 8.40
C GLU A 228 5.09 -2.59 7.61
N THR A 229 5.85 -1.67 8.21
CA THR A 229 7.11 -1.19 7.63
C THR A 229 8.11 -2.34 7.49
N GLY A 230 8.23 -3.22 8.50
CA GLY A 230 9.01 -4.46 8.41
C GLY A 230 8.55 -5.36 7.27
N VAL A 231 7.23 -5.55 7.12
CA VAL A 231 6.65 -6.31 6.01
C VAL A 231 6.98 -5.70 4.66
N ALA A 232 6.90 -4.38 4.51
CA ALA A 232 7.27 -3.68 3.28
C ALA A 232 8.74 -3.92 2.91
N LEU A 233 9.63 -3.84 3.90
CA LEU A 233 11.06 -4.13 3.78
C LEU A 233 11.37 -5.62 3.59
N GLY A 234 10.40 -6.52 3.76
CA GLY A 234 10.63 -7.97 3.73
C GLY A 234 11.49 -8.46 4.89
N THR A 235 11.44 -7.76 6.02
CA THR A 235 12.22 -8.05 7.23
C THR A 235 11.29 -8.47 8.36
N GLU A 236 11.61 -9.59 9.01
CA GLU A 236 10.93 -10.01 10.23
C GLU A 236 11.39 -9.15 11.41
N ILE A 237 10.44 -8.57 12.13
CA ILE A 237 10.71 -7.73 13.29
C ILE A 237 10.53 -8.57 14.56
N GLU A 238 11.49 -8.47 15.48
CA GLU A 238 11.39 -9.13 16.78
C GLU A 238 10.19 -8.61 17.58
N ASP A 239 9.48 -9.51 18.27
CA ASP A 239 8.31 -9.13 19.08
C ASP A 239 8.70 -8.27 20.29
N LYS A 240 9.93 -8.39 20.78
CA LYS A 240 10.41 -7.61 21.91
C LYS A 240 10.70 -6.17 21.48
N MET A 241 10.06 -5.21 22.14
CA MET A 241 10.24 -3.80 21.81
C MET A 241 11.64 -3.28 22.20
N PRO A 242 12.34 -2.54 21.31
CA PRO A 242 13.57 -1.84 21.68
C PRO A 242 13.28 -0.69 22.64
N GLN A 243 14.28 -0.27 23.41
CA GLN A 243 14.17 0.92 24.25
C GLN A 243 14.11 2.19 23.40
N HIS A 244 13.17 3.07 23.69
CA HIS A 244 13.00 4.37 23.03
C HIS A 244 12.27 5.37 23.97
N GLU A 245 12.15 6.62 23.55
CA GLU A 245 11.59 7.71 24.38
C GLU A 245 10.19 7.40 24.91
N TYR A 246 9.32 6.84 24.07
CA TYR A 246 7.94 6.48 24.42
C TYR A 246 7.73 5.08 25.01
N TYR A 247 8.78 4.37 25.44
CA TYR A 247 8.72 2.93 25.79
C TYR A 247 7.66 2.59 26.85
N GLU A 248 7.42 3.50 27.79
CA GLU A 248 6.44 3.31 28.88
C GLU A 248 4.99 3.20 28.38
N TYR A 249 4.66 3.71 27.19
CA TYR A 249 3.32 3.62 26.59
C TYR A 249 2.93 2.19 26.21
N PHE A 250 3.89 1.28 26.17
CA PHE A 250 3.72 -0.10 25.69
C PHE A 250 3.68 -1.12 26.83
N GLY A 251 3.70 -0.66 28.09
CA GLY A 251 3.51 -1.52 29.24
C GLY A 251 2.11 -2.15 29.31
N PRO A 252 1.95 -3.26 30.05
CA PRO A 252 2.97 -3.93 30.85
C PRO A 252 3.85 -4.92 30.06
N ASP A 253 3.45 -5.28 28.84
CA ASP A 253 4.06 -6.40 28.11
C ASP A 253 5.31 -5.99 27.32
N TYR A 254 5.38 -4.73 26.85
CA TYR A 254 6.48 -4.20 26.05
C TYR A 254 6.79 -5.04 24.79
N THR A 255 5.72 -5.57 24.19
CA THR A 255 5.78 -6.35 22.95
C THR A 255 5.15 -5.59 21.78
N LEU A 256 5.53 -6.00 20.57
CA LEU A 256 4.96 -5.51 19.32
C LEU A 256 3.58 -6.12 19.08
N HIS A 257 3.40 -7.40 19.35
CA HIS A 257 2.12 -8.08 19.14
C HIS A 257 1.23 -8.03 20.38
N VAL A 258 -0.05 -7.75 20.14
CA VAL A 258 -1.11 -7.77 21.15
C VAL A 258 -2.13 -8.83 20.74
N ALA A 259 -2.60 -9.62 21.71
CA ALA A 259 -3.59 -10.65 21.47
C ALA A 259 -4.96 -10.03 21.12
N PRO A 260 -5.71 -10.63 20.18
CA PRO A 260 -7.12 -10.30 19.98
C PRO A 260 -7.93 -10.47 21.28
N SER A 261 -9.02 -9.71 21.38
CA SER A 261 -9.96 -9.80 22.50
C SER A 261 -10.85 -11.05 22.40
N ASN A 262 -11.60 -11.34 23.47
CA ASN A 262 -12.64 -12.37 23.49
C ASN A 262 -13.99 -11.91 22.90
N MET A 263 -13.98 -10.84 22.10
CA MET A 263 -15.17 -10.33 21.40
C MET A 263 -15.78 -11.41 20.49
N GLU A 264 -17.11 -11.49 20.47
CA GLU A 264 -17.83 -12.40 19.58
C GLU A 264 -17.73 -11.90 18.13
N ASN A 265 -17.32 -12.78 17.21
CA ASN A 265 -17.34 -12.51 15.78
C ASN A 265 -18.76 -12.69 15.24
N LYS A 266 -19.43 -11.59 14.89
CA LYS A 266 -20.80 -11.59 14.35
C LYS A 266 -20.86 -11.96 12.85
N ASN A 267 -19.70 -12.11 12.20
CA ASN A 267 -19.58 -12.43 10.80
C ASN A 267 -19.63 -13.95 10.58
N SER A 268 -20.83 -14.52 10.52
CA SER A 268 -20.97 -15.95 10.26
C SER A 268 -20.38 -16.35 8.89
N ARG A 269 -19.83 -17.56 8.79
CA ARG A 269 -19.23 -18.06 7.53
C ARG A 269 -20.17 -17.95 6.33
N THR A 270 -21.47 -18.23 6.52
CA THR A 270 -22.47 -18.11 5.46
C THR A 270 -22.59 -16.68 4.94
N ILE A 271 -22.63 -15.68 5.83
CA ILE A 271 -22.67 -14.26 5.43
C ILE A 271 -21.42 -13.89 4.63
N LEU A 272 -20.24 -14.32 5.11
CA LEU A 272 -18.98 -14.04 4.44
C LEU A 272 -18.88 -14.72 3.07
N ASP A 273 -19.33 -15.97 2.97
CA ASP A 273 -19.36 -16.71 1.71
C ASP A 273 -20.32 -16.05 0.71
N ASP A 274 -21.48 -15.54 1.15
CA ASP A 274 -22.44 -14.84 0.31
C ASP A 274 -21.88 -13.50 -0.21
N ILE A 275 -21.24 -12.71 0.66
CA ILE A 275 -20.54 -11.46 0.28
C ILE A 275 -19.45 -11.78 -0.75
N ARG A 276 -18.58 -12.74 -0.46
CA ARG A 276 -17.50 -13.14 -1.36
C ARG A 276 -18.03 -13.62 -2.71
N ALA A 277 -19.06 -14.47 -2.72
CA ALA A 277 -19.66 -14.98 -3.95
C ALA A 277 -20.26 -13.85 -4.79
N LYS A 278 -20.95 -12.90 -4.15
CA LYS A 278 -21.49 -11.74 -4.84
C LYS A 278 -20.39 -10.89 -5.48
N LEU A 279 -19.33 -10.55 -4.74
CA LEU A 279 -18.25 -9.70 -5.23
C LEU A 279 -17.44 -10.37 -6.35
N LEU A 280 -17.17 -11.67 -6.24
CA LEU A 280 -16.54 -12.44 -7.32
C LEU A 280 -17.43 -12.49 -8.58
N ASN A 281 -18.75 -12.57 -8.40
CA ASN A 281 -19.70 -12.47 -9.51
C ASN A 281 -19.72 -11.06 -10.13
N ASP A 282 -19.63 -9.99 -9.34
CA ASP A 282 -19.52 -8.62 -9.87
C ASP A 282 -18.21 -8.43 -10.65
N LEU A 283 -17.07 -8.91 -10.14
CA LEU A 283 -15.80 -8.93 -10.85
C LEU A 283 -15.85 -9.72 -12.17
N SER A 284 -16.64 -10.80 -12.23
CA SER A 284 -16.79 -11.59 -13.46
C SER A 284 -17.49 -10.85 -14.61
N LYS A 285 -18.16 -9.73 -14.31
CA LYS A 285 -18.86 -8.89 -15.30
C LYS A 285 -17.94 -7.88 -15.97
N LEU A 286 -16.76 -7.63 -15.39
CA LEU A 286 -15.76 -6.77 -15.99
C LEU A 286 -15.18 -7.43 -17.24
N GLN A 287 -15.04 -6.65 -18.30
CA GLN A 287 -14.13 -7.04 -19.37
C GLN A 287 -12.72 -7.04 -18.81
N HIS A 288 -11.94 -8.05 -19.18
CA HIS A 288 -10.58 -8.20 -18.69
C HIS A 288 -9.69 -7.06 -19.23
N ALA A 289 -9.21 -6.18 -18.34
CA ALA A 289 -8.37 -5.01 -18.64
C ALA A 289 -8.85 -4.19 -19.87
N PRO A 290 -9.98 -3.47 -19.82
CA PRO A 290 -10.47 -2.72 -20.95
C PRO A 290 -9.48 -1.62 -21.34
N SER A 291 -9.35 -1.39 -22.64
CA SER A 291 -8.49 -0.34 -23.19
C SER A 291 -8.95 1.03 -22.71
N VAL A 292 -8.06 1.79 -22.09
CA VAL A 292 -8.33 3.17 -21.69
C VAL A 292 -8.22 4.07 -22.94
N PRO A 293 -9.20 4.95 -23.21
CA PRO A 293 -9.10 5.91 -24.32
C PRO A 293 -7.83 6.76 -24.22
N PHE A 294 -7.20 7.06 -25.37
CA PHE A 294 -6.02 7.92 -25.39
C PHE A 294 -6.40 9.32 -24.90
N GLN A 295 -5.76 9.78 -23.84
CA GLN A 295 -6.00 11.09 -23.23
C GLN A 295 -4.69 11.88 -23.24
N GLU A 296 -4.74 13.18 -23.58
CA GLU A 296 -3.60 14.05 -23.38
C GLU A 296 -3.26 14.07 -21.89
N ARG A 297 -2.05 13.62 -21.56
CA ARG A 297 -1.59 13.54 -20.18
C ARG A 297 -0.98 14.88 -19.77
N PRO A 298 -1.24 15.36 -18.54
CA PRO A 298 -0.47 16.45 -17.96
C PRO A 298 1.03 16.12 -18.01
N PRO A 299 1.92 17.12 -18.09
CA PRO A 299 3.36 16.89 -18.01
C PRO A 299 3.76 16.16 -16.73
N ASP A 300 4.84 15.38 -16.81
CA ASP A 300 5.43 14.70 -15.66
C ASP A 300 5.87 15.73 -14.61
N THR A 301 5.67 15.38 -13.34
CA THR A 301 6.11 16.22 -12.22
C THR A 301 7.63 16.08 -12.09
N ALA A 302 8.37 17.18 -12.21
CA ALA A 302 9.82 17.14 -12.03
C ALA A 302 10.18 16.77 -10.57
N LEU A 303 11.15 15.89 -10.39
CA LEU A 303 11.77 15.67 -9.08
C LEU A 303 12.50 16.95 -8.65
N PRO A 304 12.42 17.35 -7.37
CA PRO A 304 13.24 18.44 -6.85
C PRO A 304 14.73 18.16 -7.13
N GLU A 305 15.47 19.18 -7.58
CA GLU A 305 16.93 19.07 -7.69
C GLU A 305 17.50 18.86 -6.27
N ALA A 306 18.34 17.84 -6.11
CA ALA A 306 19.00 17.61 -4.82
C ALA A 306 19.87 18.82 -4.50
N ASP A 307 19.59 19.48 -3.37
CA ASP A 307 20.38 20.59 -2.87
C ASP A 307 21.72 20.03 -2.39
N GLU A 308 22.75 20.07 -3.25
CA GLU A 308 24.07 19.49 -2.96
C GLU A 308 24.73 20.09 -1.70
N ASP A 309 24.22 21.22 -1.21
CA ASP A 309 24.74 21.95 -0.05
C ASP A 309 24.15 21.48 1.30
N GLN A 310 23.19 20.56 1.33
CA GLN A 310 22.60 20.02 2.58
C GLN A 310 23.17 18.67 3.03
N TYR A 311 24.04 18.04 2.24
CA TYR A 311 24.57 16.69 2.54
C TYR A 311 25.97 16.73 3.14
N ASN A 312 26.19 15.96 4.20
CA ASN A 312 27.52 15.77 4.79
C ASN A 312 28.38 14.86 3.87
N ASP A 313 29.70 15.02 3.87
CA ASP A 313 30.62 14.41 2.87
C ASP A 313 30.53 12.87 2.73
N ASN A 314 29.97 12.17 3.72
CA ASN A 314 29.75 10.72 3.66
C ASN A 314 28.52 10.34 2.80
N GLU A 315 27.44 11.13 2.80
CA GLU A 315 26.21 10.84 2.02
C GLU A 315 26.39 11.12 0.52
N ARG A 316 27.34 12.00 0.17
CA ARG A 316 27.73 12.27 -1.22
C ARG A 316 28.32 11.05 -1.93
N ARG A 317 29.03 10.17 -1.21
CA ARG A 317 29.71 9.00 -1.80
C ARG A 317 28.75 7.87 -2.18
N ASP A 318 27.70 7.66 -1.39
CA ASP A 318 26.73 6.58 -1.64
C ASP A 318 25.83 6.90 -2.84
N ARG A 319 25.49 8.18 -3.07
CA ARG A 319 24.71 8.59 -4.26
C ARG A 319 25.52 8.59 -5.56
N GLN A 320 26.81 8.91 -5.53
CA GLN A 320 27.66 8.84 -6.74
C GLN A 320 27.76 7.42 -7.31
N HIS A 321 27.69 6.39 -6.45
CA HIS A 321 27.65 5.00 -6.89
C HIS A 321 26.33 4.62 -7.58
N ILE A 322 25.20 5.22 -7.18
CA ILE A 322 23.88 5.00 -7.80
C ILE A 322 23.81 5.62 -9.21
N PHE A 323 24.43 6.80 -9.41
CA PHE A 323 24.36 7.52 -10.68
C PHE A 323 25.11 6.84 -11.83
N LEU A 324 26.14 6.05 -11.53
CA LEU A 324 26.99 5.39 -12.52
C LEU A 324 26.36 4.14 -13.16
N TYR A 325 25.27 3.59 -12.60
CA TYR A 325 24.54 2.44 -13.15
C TYR A 325 23.33 2.82 -14.03
N ARG A 326 23.24 4.08 -14.47
CA ARG A 326 22.19 4.52 -15.40
C ARG A 326 22.42 3.93 -16.80
N ILE A 327 21.94 2.71 -17.03
CA ILE A 327 21.81 2.13 -18.37
C ILE A 327 20.75 2.95 -19.12
N PRO A 328 21.00 3.45 -20.35
CA PRO A 328 19.99 4.18 -21.11
C PRO A 328 18.86 3.23 -21.51
N LEU A 329 17.61 3.60 -21.20
CA LEU A 329 16.42 2.94 -21.71
C LEU A 329 16.39 3.04 -23.25
N TYR A 330 16.72 1.95 -23.94
CA TYR A 330 16.52 1.83 -25.38
C TYR A 330 15.03 1.67 -25.71
N GLY A 331 14.56 2.45 -26.69
CA GLY A 331 13.18 2.55 -27.10
C GLY A 331 12.54 1.24 -27.59
N ARG A 332 11.23 1.13 -27.36
CA ARG A 332 10.33 0.07 -27.80
C ARG A 332 10.54 -0.28 -29.29
N VAL A 333 11.01 -1.50 -29.57
CA VAL A 333 11.03 -2.06 -30.93
C VAL A 333 9.66 -2.67 -31.26
N LYS A 334 9.09 -2.27 -32.41
CA LYS A 334 7.87 -2.82 -33.01
C LYS A 334 8.04 -4.33 -33.28
N ARG A 335 7.11 -5.18 -32.81
CA ARG A 335 7.00 -6.57 -33.25
C ARG A 335 6.29 -6.63 -34.61
N GLU A 336 7.05 -6.87 -35.68
CA GLU A 336 6.49 -7.41 -36.92
C GLU A 336 6.38 -8.94 -36.79
N LEU A 337 5.20 -9.45 -37.17
CA LEU A 337 4.89 -10.88 -37.23
C LEU A 337 5.60 -11.53 -38.43
N LEU A 338 6.54 -12.43 -38.17
CA LEU A 338 7.02 -13.41 -39.15
C LEU A 338 6.65 -14.82 -38.68
N LYS A 339 5.82 -15.49 -39.47
CA LYS A 339 5.47 -16.92 -39.32
C LYS A 339 6.69 -17.77 -39.71
N PRO A 340 7.03 -18.86 -38.99
CA PRO A 340 8.03 -19.80 -39.46
C PRO A 340 7.39 -20.88 -40.34
N GLU A 341 7.96 -21.10 -41.53
CA GLU A 341 7.78 -22.31 -42.32
C GLU A 341 8.50 -23.50 -41.68
N LEU A 342 7.90 -24.69 -41.81
CA LEU A 342 8.46 -25.98 -41.40
C LEU A 342 9.45 -26.49 -42.45
N LYS A 343 10.64 -26.96 -42.03
CA LYS A 343 11.42 -28.00 -42.74
C LYS A 343 12.20 -28.90 -41.78
N ASP A 344 12.32 -30.14 -42.22
CA ASP A 344 12.64 -31.36 -41.49
C ASP A 344 14.10 -31.55 -41.01
N VAL A 345 14.16 -32.27 -39.88
CA VAL A 345 15.10 -33.27 -39.34
C VAL A 345 16.40 -33.60 -40.11
N ASP A 346 17.56 -33.50 -39.44
CA ASP A 346 18.49 -34.64 -39.30
C ASP A 346 19.55 -34.50 -38.17
N ASN A 347 19.83 -35.65 -37.55
CA ASN A 347 20.71 -36.00 -36.42
C ASN A 347 22.14 -35.43 -36.45
N VAL A 348 22.67 -34.96 -35.29
CA VAL A 348 23.99 -35.35 -34.74
C VAL A 348 24.01 -35.21 -33.21
N ARG A 349 24.49 -36.24 -32.51
CA ARG A 349 24.75 -36.32 -31.06
C ARG A 349 26.00 -35.50 -30.67
N GLY A 350 25.94 -34.79 -29.55
CA GLY A 350 27.11 -34.27 -28.85
C GLY A 350 26.69 -33.46 -27.63
N GLY A 351 26.89 -34.01 -26.43
CA GLY A 351 26.59 -33.31 -25.18
C GLY A 351 27.64 -32.26 -24.86
N VAL A 352 27.20 -31.11 -24.33
CA VAL A 352 28.00 -30.18 -23.54
C VAL A 352 27.06 -29.46 -22.56
N ASP A 353 27.58 -29.28 -21.35
CA ASP A 353 27.08 -28.65 -20.13
C ASP A 353 26.00 -27.54 -20.27
N MET A 354 24.95 -27.65 -19.45
CA MET A 354 24.02 -26.56 -19.17
C MET A 354 24.61 -25.66 -18.09
N ASP A 355 25.06 -24.49 -18.53
CA ASP A 355 25.42 -23.35 -17.71
C ASP A 355 24.20 -22.89 -16.89
N ALA A 356 24.35 -22.86 -15.58
CA ALA A 356 23.32 -22.40 -14.66
C ALA A 356 23.24 -20.87 -14.74
N THR A 357 22.20 -20.34 -15.38
CA THR A 357 21.94 -18.90 -15.35
C THR A 357 21.56 -18.47 -13.94
N CYS A 358 22.48 -17.76 -13.30
CA CYS A 358 22.32 -17.04 -12.04
C CYS A 358 21.11 -16.11 -12.14
N THR A 359 20.08 -16.36 -11.34
CA THR A 359 19.00 -15.40 -11.09
C THR A 359 19.51 -14.37 -10.09
N GLU A 360 19.76 -13.13 -10.54
CA GLU A 360 20.01 -12.01 -9.64
C GLU A 360 18.78 -11.81 -8.72
N ALA A 361 19.00 -11.76 -7.41
CA ALA A 361 17.95 -11.45 -6.45
C ALA A 361 17.44 -10.02 -6.69
N ALA A 362 16.15 -9.86 -6.96
CA ALA A 362 15.54 -8.55 -7.11
C ALA A 362 15.59 -7.79 -5.76
N VAL A 363 16.21 -6.61 -5.76
CA VAL A 363 16.30 -5.71 -4.61
C VAL A 363 15.06 -4.83 -4.60
N THR A 364 14.22 -4.92 -3.55
CA THR A 364 13.08 -4.01 -3.36
C THR A 364 13.55 -2.69 -2.76
N LYS A 365 13.21 -1.58 -3.40
CA LYS A 365 13.51 -0.21 -2.94
C LYS A 365 12.30 0.37 -2.21
N VAL A 366 12.47 0.74 -0.95
CA VAL A 366 11.42 1.33 -0.11
C VAL A 366 11.80 2.75 0.28
N THR A 367 10.90 3.70 0.09
CA THR A 367 11.07 5.10 0.52
C THR A 367 10.02 5.45 1.58
N VAL A 368 10.43 6.03 2.70
CA VAL A 368 9.53 6.43 3.80
C VAL A 368 9.57 7.94 3.97
N TYR A 369 8.41 8.57 3.88
CA TYR A 369 8.23 10.02 4.03
C TYR A 369 7.94 10.38 5.49
N HIS A 370 8.75 11.29 6.04
CA HIS A 370 8.55 11.87 7.37
C HIS A 370 8.43 13.39 7.26
N SER A 371 7.87 14.02 8.29
CA SER A 371 7.64 15.48 8.30
C SER A 371 8.92 16.33 8.24
N GLU A 372 10.11 15.74 8.43
CA GLU A 372 11.37 16.49 8.50
C GLU A 372 12.53 15.96 7.64
N ASN A 373 12.50 14.75 7.06
CA ASN A 373 13.50 14.25 6.09
C ASN A 373 13.01 12.97 5.36
N ASP A 374 13.28 12.85 4.05
CA ASP A 374 13.01 11.62 3.29
C ASP A 374 14.13 10.58 3.54
N VAL A 375 13.76 9.36 3.92
CA VAL A 375 14.73 8.27 4.17
C VAL A 375 14.49 7.12 3.19
N VAL A 376 15.53 6.73 2.46
CA VAL A 376 15.50 5.62 1.50
C VAL A 376 16.16 4.39 2.10
N TYR A 377 15.44 3.27 2.14
CA TYR A 377 15.92 1.98 2.61
C TYR A 377 16.01 0.97 1.44
N GLN A 378 17.06 0.15 1.41
CA GLN A 378 17.23 -0.93 0.42
C GLN A 378 17.33 -2.29 1.12
N ALA A 379 16.41 -3.21 0.82
CA ALA A 379 16.46 -4.57 1.33
C ALA A 379 17.05 -5.53 0.28
N LYS A 380 18.12 -6.25 0.63
CA LYS A 380 18.67 -7.36 -0.17
C LYS A 380 18.14 -8.68 0.41
N SER A 381 17.48 -9.51 -0.39
CA SER A 381 17.15 -10.88 0.01
C SER A 381 18.33 -11.81 -0.31
N SER A 382 18.85 -12.52 0.70
CA SER A 382 19.78 -13.64 0.50
C SER A 382 19.01 -14.95 0.68
N MET A 383 18.99 -15.80 -0.35
CA MET A 383 18.65 -17.21 -0.17
C MET A 383 19.92 -17.96 0.24
N ASP A 384 19.99 -18.42 1.49
CA ASP A 384 21.03 -19.34 1.93
C ASP A 384 20.60 -20.78 1.65
N GLU A 385 21.30 -21.47 0.74
CA GLU A 385 21.28 -22.94 0.67
C GLU A 385 22.25 -23.53 1.70
N PRO A 386 21.93 -24.68 2.33
CA PRO A 386 22.80 -25.28 3.33
C PRO A 386 23.83 -26.19 2.65
N ASN A 387 25.13 -25.91 2.80
CA ASN A 387 26.16 -26.94 2.60
C ASN A 387 27.44 -26.69 3.42
N GLY A 388 27.69 -27.63 4.35
CA GLY A 388 28.96 -28.35 4.53
C GLY A 388 30.29 -27.58 4.67
N SER A 389 30.78 -27.54 5.91
CA SER A 389 32.19 -27.68 6.33
C SER A 389 33.33 -27.30 5.36
N GLU A 390 34.09 -26.25 5.70
CA GLU A 390 35.54 -26.34 5.99
C GLU A 390 36.09 -25.00 6.51
N GLN A 391 37.14 -25.10 7.32
CA GLN A 391 37.79 -23.99 8.05
C GLN A 391 38.52 -23.01 7.11
N GLY A 392 38.34 -21.71 7.35
CA GLY A 392 39.18 -20.68 6.75
C GLY A 392 38.82 -19.27 7.25
N ASN A 393 39.78 -18.60 7.89
CA ASN A 393 39.70 -17.22 8.39
C ASN A 393 39.12 -16.24 7.35
N VAL A 394 37.96 -15.64 7.65
CA VAL A 394 37.44 -14.47 6.93
C VAL A 394 36.91 -13.45 7.95
N LYS A 395 37.31 -12.19 7.75
CA LYS A 395 36.92 -11.01 8.53
C LYS A 395 35.41 -10.95 8.75
N LYS A 396 34.99 -10.68 10.00
CA LYS A 396 33.61 -10.33 10.35
C LYS A 396 33.11 -9.18 9.46
N PRO A 397 31.95 -9.31 8.78
CA PRO A 397 31.22 -8.16 8.30
C PRO A 397 30.65 -7.41 9.51
N SER A 398 30.69 -6.08 9.47
CA SER A 398 30.01 -5.22 10.43
C SER A 398 28.50 -5.44 10.34
N GLU A 399 27.88 -5.88 11.44
CA GLU A 399 26.43 -5.91 11.61
C GLU A 399 25.91 -4.46 11.53
N GLY A 400 25.25 -4.14 10.41
CA GLY A 400 24.46 -2.92 10.29
C GLY A 400 23.16 -3.11 11.04
N HIS A 401 23.10 -2.64 12.29
CA HIS A 401 21.84 -2.54 13.02
C HIS A 401 20.94 -1.53 12.32
N ALA A 402 19.82 -2.01 11.76
CA ALA A 402 18.73 -1.15 11.30
C ALA A 402 17.97 -0.64 12.53
N ASN A 403 18.38 0.52 13.04
CA ASN A 403 17.57 1.27 14.00
C ASN A 403 16.49 2.03 13.22
N ILE A 404 15.27 1.48 13.20
CA ILE A 404 14.07 2.22 12.80
C ILE A 404 13.71 3.09 14.02
N ILE A 405 14.03 4.37 13.95
CA ILE A 405 13.59 5.37 14.92
C ILE A 405 12.46 6.14 14.25
N LEU A 406 11.25 6.00 14.79
CA LEU A 406 10.04 6.74 14.40
C LEU A 406 10.09 8.17 14.97
#